data_AF-A0A665TIL8-F1
#
_entry.id   AF-A0A665TIL8-F1
#
_cell.length_a   1.000
_cell.length_b   1.000
_cell.length_c   1.000
_cell.angle_alpha   90.00
_cell.angle_beta   90.00
_cell.angle_gamma   90.00
#
_symmetry.space_group_name_H-M   'P 1'
#
loop_
_entity.id
_entity.type
_entity.pdbx_description
1 polymer ?
#
loop_
_entity_poly.entity_id
_entity_poly.type
_entity_poly.pdbx_seq_one_letter_code
_entity_poly.pdbx_strand_id
1 'polypeptide(L)'
;MDPWSAVADEVALEGLDGITIPSLWIRLQDRQPKFHLKLDDSTKEFIWRSLIGNTDLKFYKLPEEREDVVLSDRFKDVDPETGTEIPKSFPTTKKDVYPVHIILENKDGIQGSCVFFKERTDITKHVRSKSLTALVSLEEALERYGRKLVVVASQTVRFRTLIGSESDPDLKLNDDSYCVLERVGRGRWQGELQSDLHGCAFKTDARKLHYMRKSLVRHGLVTMQSHVTRLKSGQQQHSILLLLNRFHVNRRSKYDILMECVSNILEQLPGQFATLITVKEQLNLNEGTCKRVFQYMRSSKLIEFCQIPLEELDPSAGPCTTTKGTKVRVRCLKLVKPYSKKGVTDDDDYDEDEEDETGARRGAFPPESRIMEKDVLSQAYHIVLSCGTKGIPKSGIGYRMNVGKLESRMLSLLQPRRAE
;
A
#
# COMPACT_ATOMS: atom_id res chain seq x y z
N MET A 1 17.35 -5.86 -18.71
CA MET A 1 16.77 -4.88 -19.67
C MET A 1 17.92 -4.16 -20.33
N ASP A 2 17.94 -4.09 -21.66
CA ASP A 2 18.96 -3.34 -22.40
C ASP A 2 18.81 -1.81 -22.17
N PRO A 3 19.85 -1.01 -22.45
CA PRO A 3 19.81 0.43 -22.20
C PRO A 3 18.69 1.19 -22.95
N TRP A 4 18.25 0.72 -24.12
CA TRP A 4 17.25 1.42 -24.93
C TRP A 4 15.84 1.18 -24.42
N SER A 5 15.53 -0.08 -24.12
CA SER A 5 14.30 -0.43 -23.43
C SER A 5 14.23 0.27 -22.08
N ALA A 6 15.36 0.41 -21.37
CA ALA A 6 15.42 1.16 -20.13
C ALA A 6 15.02 2.63 -20.31
N VAL A 7 15.55 3.32 -21.32
CA VAL A 7 15.18 4.72 -21.60
C VAL A 7 13.68 4.86 -21.92
N ALA A 8 13.15 4.04 -22.83
CA ALA A 8 11.73 4.09 -23.19
C ALA A 8 10.82 3.77 -21.98
N ASP A 9 11.25 2.83 -21.14
CA ASP A 9 10.57 2.47 -19.90
C ASP A 9 10.57 3.63 -18.88
N GLU A 10 11.67 4.39 -18.73
CA GLU A 10 11.67 5.60 -17.89
C GLU A 10 10.69 6.67 -18.41
N VAL A 11 10.63 6.87 -19.72
CA VAL A 11 9.68 7.80 -20.36
C VAL A 11 8.24 7.36 -20.10
N ALA A 12 7.96 6.06 -20.20
CA ALA A 12 6.64 5.49 -19.99
C ALA A 12 6.17 5.60 -18.53
N LEU A 13 7.07 5.44 -17.56
CA LEU A 13 6.77 5.58 -16.13
C LEU A 13 6.40 7.00 -15.70
N GLU A 14 6.77 8.03 -16.48
CA GLU A 14 6.34 9.41 -16.24
C GLU A 14 4.94 9.72 -16.80
N GLY A 15 4.20 8.69 -17.22
CA GLY A 15 2.77 8.77 -17.49
C GLY A 15 2.40 9.76 -18.61
N LEU A 16 1.15 10.22 -18.61
CA LEU A 16 0.64 11.11 -19.65
C LEU A 16 1.27 12.52 -19.66
N ASP A 17 1.73 13.03 -18.51
CA ASP A 17 2.52 14.27 -18.42
C ASP A 17 3.86 14.20 -19.16
N GLY A 18 4.39 12.99 -19.35
CA GLY A 18 5.70 12.77 -19.96
C GLY A 18 6.87 13.27 -19.12
N ILE A 19 8.08 13.05 -19.64
CA ILE A 19 9.34 13.41 -18.99
C ILE A 19 10.04 14.55 -19.72
N THR A 20 10.59 15.53 -18.99
CA THR A 20 11.50 16.51 -19.56
C THR A 20 12.88 15.88 -19.74
N ILE A 21 13.65 16.37 -20.71
CA ILE A 21 14.98 15.83 -20.99
C ILE A 21 15.93 15.89 -19.77
N PRO A 22 16.00 17.00 -19.00
CA PRO A 22 16.84 17.00 -17.79
C PRO A 22 16.36 16.02 -16.71
N SER A 23 15.05 15.90 -16.50
CA SER A 23 14.48 14.93 -15.55
C SER A 23 14.72 13.47 -15.97
N LEU A 24 14.80 13.18 -17.28
CA LEU A 24 15.19 11.85 -17.76
C LEU A 24 16.60 11.47 -17.31
N TRP A 25 17.54 12.41 -17.33
CA TRP A 25 18.90 12.16 -16.84
C TRP A 25 18.90 11.84 -15.35
N ILE A 26 18.14 12.58 -14.57
CA ILE A 26 17.99 12.36 -13.12
C ILE A 26 17.44 10.94 -12.85
N ARG A 27 16.38 10.54 -13.57
CA ARG A 27 15.77 9.20 -13.41
C ARG A 27 16.70 8.07 -13.84
N LEU A 28 17.42 8.23 -14.95
CA LEU A 28 18.36 7.22 -15.43
C LEU A 28 19.55 7.04 -14.46
N GLN A 29 20.01 8.11 -13.82
CA GLN A 29 21.09 8.04 -12.83
C GLN A 29 20.68 7.30 -11.56
N ASP A 30 19.43 7.47 -11.11
CA ASP A 30 18.89 6.86 -9.88
C ASP A 30 18.27 5.46 -10.11
N ARG A 31 18.19 5.01 -11.37
CA ARG A 31 17.57 3.74 -11.74
C ARG A 31 18.21 2.54 -11.02
N GLN A 32 17.37 1.55 -10.64
CA GLN A 32 17.80 0.25 -10.13
C GLN A 32 17.27 -0.90 -11.03
N PRO A 33 18.09 -1.86 -11.48
CA PRO A 33 19.55 -1.87 -11.42
C PRO A 33 20.16 -0.67 -12.15
N LYS A 34 21.40 -0.34 -11.76
CA LYS A 34 22.13 0.83 -12.23
C LYS A 34 22.16 0.88 -13.75
N PHE A 35 21.89 2.05 -14.32
CA PHE A 35 22.02 2.26 -15.76
C PHE A 35 23.47 2.06 -16.20
N HIS A 36 23.69 1.19 -17.19
CA HIS A 36 25.02 0.69 -17.54
C HIS A 36 25.90 1.71 -18.26
N LEU A 37 25.30 2.76 -18.86
CA LEU A 37 26.03 3.79 -19.60
C LEU A 37 26.27 5.01 -18.70
N LYS A 38 27.44 5.64 -18.86
CA LYS A 38 27.70 6.95 -18.26
C LYS A 38 26.94 8.00 -19.05
N LEU A 39 26.29 8.95 -18.37
CA LEU A 39 25.57 10.03 -19.04
C LEU A 39 26.52 11.20 -19.38
N ASP A 40 27.56 10.92 -20.14
CA ASP A 40 28.37 11.94 -20.82
C ASP A 40 27.63 12.48 -22.05
N ASP A 41 28.09 13.59 -22.62
CA ASP A 41 27.35 14.30 -23.66
C ASP A 41 27.19 13.49 -24.94
N SER A 42 28.16 12.63 -25.28
CA SER A 42 28.05 11.72 -26.42
C SER A 42 26.96 10.68 -26.19
N THR A 43 26.90 10.12 -24.98
CA THR A 43 25.84 9.16 -24.61
C THR A 43 24.47 9.83 -24.58
N LYS A 44 24.35 11.05 -24.07
CA LYS A 44 23.06 11.79 -24.06
C LYS A 44 22.56 12.07 -25.48
N GLU A 45 23.45 12.48 -26.38
CA GLU A 45 23.12 12.69 -27.80
C GLU A 45 22.70 11.37 -28.47
N PHE A 46 23.33 10.26 -28.11
CA PHE A 46 22.92 8.95 -28.62
C PHE A 46 21.56 8.49 -28.08
N ILE A 47 21.28 8.74 -26.79
CA ILE A 47 19.95 8.53 -26.19
C ILE A 47 18.90 9.40 -26.87
N TRP A 48 19.21 10.66 -27.16
CA TRP A 48 18.33 11.56 -27.90
C TRP A 48 17.94 11.00 -29.26
N ARG A 49 18.90 10.50 -30.03
CA ARG A 49 18.63 9.86 -31.33
C ARG A 49 17.77 8.60 -31.18
N SER A 50 17.97 7.82 -30.13
CA SER A 50 17.14 6.64 -29.83
C SER A 50 15.70 7.03 -29.51
N LEU A 51 15.49 8.07 -28.68
CA LEU A 51 14.16 8.62 -28.39
C LEU A 51 13.47 9.10 -29.68
N ILE A 52 14.20 9.78 -30.56
CA ILE A 52 13.67 10.21 -31.85
C ILE A 52 13.40 9.02 -32.77
N GLY A 53 14.20 7.97 -32.76
CA GLY A 53 13.95 6.78 -33.59
C GLY A 53 12.68 6.01 -33.20
N ASN A 54 12.21 6.16 -31.97
CA ASN A 54 11.14 5.34 -31.42
C ASN A 54 9.72 5.85 -31.78
N THR A 55 9.01 5.10 -32.62
CA THR A 55 7.64 5.43 -33.08
C THR A 55 6.59 5.52 -31.98
N ASP A 56 6.79 4.83 -30.85
CA ASP A 56 5.89 4.87 -29.70
C ASP A 56 6.06 6.11 -28.83
N LEU A 57 7.07 6.93 -29.09
CA LEU A 57 7.32 8.17 -28.38
C LEU A 57 6.89 9.37 -29.22
N LYS A 58 6.25 10.34 -28.56
CA LYS A 58 5.88 11.64 -29.12
C LYS A 58 6.50 12.77 -28.30
N PHE A 59 6.74 13.89 -28.95
CA PHE A 59 7.37 15.07 -28.35
C PHE A 59 6.37 16.22 -28.30
N TYR A 60 6.23 16.80 -27.12
CA TYR A 60 5.32 17.91 -26.89
C TYR A 60 6.07 19.10 -26.30
N LYS A 61 5.61 20.29 -26.67
CA LYS A 61 5.99 21.55 -26.04
C LYS A 61 4.90 21.95 -25.05
N LEU A 62 5.26 22.08 -23.78
CA LEU A 62 4.41 22.63 -22.73
C LEU A 62 4.26 24.16 -22.86
N PRO A 63 3.13 24.74 -22.40
CA PRO A 63 2.96 26.19 -22.37
C PRO A 63 3.99 26.87 -21.43
N GLU A 64 4.25 26.24 -20.29
CA GLU A 64 5.15 26.71 -19.24
C GLU A 64 6.31 25.74 -19.01
N GLU A 65 7.40 26.24 -18.43
CA GLU A 65 8.52 25.37 -18.04
C GLU A 65 8.14 24.52 -16.82
N ARG A 66 8.48 23.23 -16.88
CA ARG A 66 8.31 22.33 -15.74
C ARG A 66 9.62 22.21 -14.97
N GLU A 67 9.55 22.35 -13.66
CA GLU A 67 10.68 22.12 -12.75
C GLU A 67 11.14 20.64 -12.82
N ASP A 68 12.41 20.42 -12.48
CA ASP A 68 12.97 19.06 -12.52
C ASP A 68 12.49 18.20 -11.37
N VAL A 69 12.44 16.89 -11.62
CA VAL A 69 12.07 15.91 -10.59
C VAL A 69 13.12 15.92 -9.47
N VAL A 70 12.64 16.05 -8.23
CA VAL A 70 13.49 15.96 -7.04
C VAL A 70 13.32 14.59 -6.43
N LEU A 71 14.32 13.73 -6.61
CA LEU A 71 14.33 12.39 -6.04
C LEU A 71 14.67 12.45 -4.55
N SER A 72 13.89 11.73 -3.75
CA SER A 72 14.13 11.59 -2.31
C SER A 72 14.06 10.12 -1.94
N ASP A 73 15.09 9.64 -1.27
CA ASP A 73 15.09 8.33 -0.65
C ASP A 73 14.40 8.42 0.72
N ARG A 74 13.17 7.90 0.82
CA ARG A 74 12.39 7.92 2.08
C ARG A 74 13.04 7.04 3.15
N PHE A 75 13.81 6.03 2.74
CA PHE A 75 14.39 5.03 3.63
C PHE A 75 15.81 5.36 4.09
N LYS A 76 16.36 6.53 3.74
CA LYS A 76 17.74 6.90 4.09
C LYS A 76 17.91 7.25 5.57
N ASP A 77 16.89 7.84 6.19
CA ASP A 77 16.93 8.31 7.59
C ASP A 77 15.99 7.49 8.47
N VAL A 78 16.19 6.18 8.47
CA VAL A 78 15.48 5.27 9.37
C VAL A 78 16.21 5.24 10.71
N ASP A 79 15.45 5.45 11.78
CA ASP A 79 15.94 5.33 13.16
C ASP A 79 16.55 3.94 13.39
N PRO A 80 17.85 3.83 13.73
CA PRO A 80 18.51 2.54 13.94
C PRO A 80 17.94 1.72 15.11
N GLU A 81 17.33 2.38 16.09
CA GLU A 81 16.76 1.75 17.27
C GLU A 81 15.34 1.26 17.00
N THR A 82 14.50 2.12 16.41
CA THR A 82 13.07 1.84 16.21
C THR A 82 12.71 1.28 14.83
N GLY A 83 13.58 1.41 13.83
CA GLY A 83 13.29 1.04 12.45
C GLY A 83 12.21 1.92 11.80
N THR A 84 11.91 3.08 12.40
CA THR A 84 10.88 4.03 11.93
C THR A 84 11.57 5.16 11.18
N GLU A 85 10.98 5.67 10.11
CA GLU A 85 11.49 6.88 9.45
C GLU A 85 11.49 8.05 10.43
N ILE A 86 12.66 8.68 10.59
CA ILE A 86 12.77 9.96 11.28
C ILE A 86 12.22 11.00 10.31
N PRO A 87 11.25 11.83 10.71
CA PRO A 87 10.80 12.90 9.86
C PRO A 87 11.98 13.85 9.68
N LYS A 88 12.59 13.84 8.50
CA LYS A 88 13.34 15.02 8.07
C LYS A 88 12.39 16.21 8.16
N SER A 89 12.95 17.35 8.53
CA SER A 89 12.32 18.65 8.35
C SER A 89 12.04 18.84 6.85
N PHE A 90 11.00 18.20 6.33
CA PHE A 90 10.49 18.52 5.02
C PHE A 90 10.03 19.97 5.10
N PRO A 91 10.51 20.85 4.21
CA PRO A 91 9.85 22.12 4.03
C PRO A 91 8.41 21.81 3.67
N THR A 92 7.50 22.33 4.48
CA THR A 92 6.13 22.62 4.08
C THR A 92 6.18 23.16 2.65
N THR A 93 5.40 22.55 1.74
CA THR A 93 5.29 22.89 0.31
C THR A 93 6.52 22.64 -0.59
N LYS A 94 6.90 21.38 -0.82
CA LYS A 94 7.48 21.05 -2.15
C LYS A 94 6.35 21.10 -3.17
N LYS A 95 6.50 21.95 -4.19
CA LYS A 95 5.57 22.04 -5.31
C LYS A 95 5.57 20.69 -6.05
N ASP A 96 4.41 20.07 -6.16
CA ASP A 96 4.28 18.84 -6.94
C ASP A 96 4.45 19.19 -8.42
N VAL A 97 5.51 18.67 -9.03
CA VAL A 97 5.81 18.87 -10.47
C VAL A 97 4.86 18.09 -11.37
N TYR A 98 4.04 17.19 -10.80
CA TYR A 98 2.99 16.43 -11.46
C TYR A 98 1.64 16.57 -10.73
N PRO A 99 1.00 17.76 -10.81
CA PRO A 99 -0.32 17.93 -10.22
C PRO A 99 -1.31 16.95 -10.87
N VAL A 100 -2.16 16.32 -10.05
CA VAL A 100 -3.15 15.37 -10.55
C VAL A 100 -4.26 16.12 -11.29
N HIS A 101 -4.45 15.78 -12.57
CA HIS A 101 -5.56 16.22 -13.40
C HIS A 101 -6.00 15.06 -14.30
N ILE A 102 -6.99 14.31 -13.83
CA ILE A 102 -7.48 13.09 -14.47
C ILE A 102 -8.22 13.46 -15.75
N ILE A 103 -7.80 12.87 -16.86
CA ILE A 103 -8.50 12.99 -18.14
C ILE A 103 -9.60 11.93 -18.18
N LEU A 104 -10.85 12.36 -18.09
CA LEU A 104 -12.02 11.50 -18.11
C LEU A 104 -12.54 11.30 -19.53
N GLU A 105 -12.90 10.07 -19.86
CA GLU A 105 -13.70 9.70 -21.05
C GLU A 105 -13.19 10.33 -22.37
N ASN A 106 -11.88 10.26 -22.60
CA ASN A 106 -11.33 10.73 -23.86
C ASN A 106 -11.80 9.83 -25.03
N LYS A 107 -12.36 10.46 -26.06
CA LYS A 107 -12.82 9.80 -27.30
C LYS A 107 -11.72 9.00 -28.00
N ASP A 108 -10.47 9.40 -27.82
CA ASP A 108 -9.29 8.73 -28.39
C ASP A 108 -8.78 7.55 -27.54
N GLY A 109 -9.46 7.22 -26.44
CA GLY A 109 -9.08 6.13 -25.52
C GLY A 109 -7.83 6.42 -24.70
N ILE A 110 -7.40 7.69 -24.61
CA ILE A 110 -6.23 8.09 -23.82
C ILE A 110 -6.63 8.21 -22.34
N GLN A 111 -5.94 7.46 -21.49
CA GLN A 111 -6.09 7.49 -20.04
C GLN A 111 -4.82 8.07 -19.40
N GLY A 112 -5.01 8.78 -18.28
CA GLY A 112 -3.92 9.25 -17.45
C GLY A 112 -4.15 10.65 -16.88
N SER A 113 -3.17 11.10 -16.11
CA SER A 113 -3.17 12.44 -15.50
C SER A 113 -2.27 13.38 -16.28
N CYS A 114 -2.79 14.54 -16.70
CA CYS A 114 -1.97 15.62 -17.26
C CYS A 114 -2.70 16.97 -17.24
N VAL A 115 -2.10 17.98 -16.60
CA VAL A 115 -2.68 19.33 -16.50
C VAL A 115 -2.77 20.01 -17.87
N PHE A 116 -1.70 19.97 -18.64
CA PHE A 116 -1.59 20.67 -19.93
C PHE A 116 -1.98 19.78 -21.12
N PHE A 117 -2.84 18.78 -20.92
CA PHE A 117 -3.17 17.81 -21.96
C PHE A 117 -3.70 18.47 -23.24
N LYS A 118 -4.54 19.50 -23.10
CA LYS A 118 -5.14 20.26 -24.21
C LYS A 118 -4.27 21.42 -24.72
N GLU A 119 -3.39 21.94 -23.87
CA GLU A 119 -2.60 23.15 -24.14
C GLU A 119 -1.23 22.84 -24.74
N ARG A 120 -0.71 21.61 -24.51
CA ARG A 120 0.56 21.18 -25.08
C ARG A 120 0.49 21.06 -26.60
N THR A 121 1.56 21.48 -27.27
CA THR A 121 1.65 21.40 -28.73
C THR A 121 2.48 20.19 -29.15
N ASP A 122 1.97 19.35 -30.04
CA ASP A 122 2.75 18.24 -30.63
C ASP A 122 3.81 18.81 -31.58
N ILE A 123 5.08 18.60 -31.25
CA ILE A 123 6.23 19.05 -32.04
C ILE A 123 7.01 17.88 -32.63
N THR A 124 6.46 16.67 -32.61
CA THR A 124 7.13 15.44 -33.07
C THR A 124 7.67 15.62 -34.49
N LYS A 125 6.89 16.25 -35.38
CA LYS A 125 7.29 16.51 -36.78
C LYS A 125 8.42 17.53 -36.94
N HIS A 126 8.69 18.34 -35.91
CA HIS A 126 9.79 19.32 -35.93
C HIS A 126 11.11 18.70 -35.50
N VAL A 127 11.06 17.67 -34.65
CA VAL A 127 12.26 17.00 -34.12
C VAL A 127 12.58 15.70 -34.85
N ARG A 128 11.57 15.07 -35.47
CA ARG A 128 11.66 13.77 -36.13
C ARG A 128 11.22 13.86 -37.59
N SER A 129 12.07 13.36 -38.48
CA SER A 129 11.74 13.22 -39.91
C SER A 129 10.79 12.05 -40.16
N LYS A 130 10.19 11.98 -41.35
CA LYS A 130 9.38 10.81 -41.75
C LYS A 130 10.18 9.51 -41.79
N SER A 131 11.50 9.60 -41.97
CA SER A 131 12.42 8.46 -41.98
C SER A 131 12.95 8.10 -40.58
N LEU A 132 12.34 8.64 -39.51
CA LEU A 132 12.72 8.43 -38.11
C LEU A 132 14.14 8.92 -37.76
N THR A 133 14.65 9.88 -38.51
CA THR A 133 15.94 10.52 -38.24
C THR A 133 15.77 11.82 -37.47
N ALA A 134 16.78 12.17 -36.68
CA ALA A 134 16.83 13.44 -35.93
C ALA A 134 16.97 14.62 -36.89
N LEU A 135 16.04 15.57 -36.77
CA LEU A 135 16.10 16.86 -37.48
C LEU A 135 16.84 17.93 -36.69
N VAL A 136 16.96 17.75 -35.37
CA VAL A 136 17.64 18.65 -34.44
C VAL A 136 18.53 17.86 -33.51
N SER A 137 19.68 18.43 -33.15
CA SER A 137 20.56 17.87 -32.13
C SER A 137 19.94 17.99 -30.72
N LEU A 138 20.50 17.29 -29.74
CA LEU A 138 20.07 17.45 -28.35
C LEU A 138 20.28 18.89 -27.86
N GLU A 139 21.41 19.50 -28.22
CA GLU A 139 21.76 20.86 -27.83
C GLU A 139 20.79 21.88 -28.42
N GLU A 140 20.49 21.78 -29.71
CA GLU A 140 19.50 22.64 -30.38
C GLU A 140 18.09 22.47 -29.77
N ALA A 141 17.70 21.24 -29.44
CA ALA A 141 16.40 20.98 -28.82
C ALA A 141 16.31 21.61 -27.42
N LEU A 142 17.39 21.55 -26.65
CA LEU A 142 17.48 22.15 -25.32
C LEU A 142 17.54 23.68 -25.38
N GLU A 143 18.25 24.26 -26.35
CA GLU A 143 18.28 25.71 -26.55
C GLU A 143 16.91 26.25 -26.97
N ARG A 144 16.21 25.53 -27.86
CA ARG A 144 14.95 26.00 -28.45
C ARG A 144 13.73 25.78 -27.55
N TYR A 145 13.71 24.70 -26.78
CA TYR A 145 12.54 24.29 -25.99
C TYR A 145 12.81 24.13 -24.50
N GLY A 146 14.08 23.94 -24.10
CA GLY A 146 14.50 23.80 -22.72
C GLY A 146 13.62 22.84 -21.92
N ARG A 147 13.15 23.30 -20.77
CA ARG A 147 12.29 22.53 -19.85
C ARG A 147 10.81 22.48 -20.26
N LYS A 148 10.45 23.06 -21.40
CA LYS A 148 9.11 22.91 -21.99
C LYS A 148 9.00 21.67 -22.86
N LEU A 149 10.12 21.08 -23.27
CA LEU A 149 10.13 19.85 -24.06
C LEU A 149 9.85 18.65 -23.17
N VAL A 150 8.76 17.93 -23.46
CA VAL A 150 8.46 16.65 -22.83
C VAL A 150 8.32 15.53 -23.85
N VAL A 151 8.79 14.35 -23.48
CA VAL A 151 8.63 13.11 -24.24
C VAL A 151 7.55 12.28 -23.56
N VAL A 152 6.58 11.81 -24.34
CA VAL A 152 5.43 11.04 -23.86
C VAL A 152 5.36 9.74 -24.64
N ALA A 153 5.28 8.61 -23.94
CA ALA A 153 5.06 7.31 -24.56
C ALA A 153 3.59 7.08 -24.91
N SER A 154 3.34 6.24 -25.91
CA SER A 154 2.00 5.83 -26.34
C SER A 154 1.21 5.20 -25.19
N GLN A 155 -0.12 5.23 -25.28
CA GLN A 155 -1.00 4.62 -24.26
C GLN A 155 -0.64 3.15 -24.01
N THR A 156 -0.40 2.40 -25.08
CA THR A 156 -0.03 0.98 -25.01
C THR A 156 1.28 0.76 -24.27
N VAL A 157 2.32 1.54 -24.58
CA VAL A 157 3.62 1.41 -23.91
C VAL A 157 3.53 1.80 -22.45
N ARG A 158 2.84 2.91 -22.12
CA ARG A 158 2.62 3.32 -20.72
C ARG A 158 1.89 2.24 -19.92
N PHE A 159 0.77 1.75 -20.44
CA PHE A 159 0.00 0.72 -19.76
C PHE A 159 0.83 -0.56 -19.56
N ARG A 160 1.50 -1.04 -20.63
CA ARG A 160 2.36 -2.23 -20.57
C ARG A 160 3.49 -2.10 -19.55
N THR A 161 4.11 -0.91 -19.49
CA THR A 161 5.15 -0.60 -18.50
C THR A 161 4.61 -0.68 -17.07
N LEU A 162 3.39 -0.18 -16.81
CA LEU A 162 2.80 -0.17 -15.46
C LEU A 162 2.36 -1.57 -14.98
N ILE A 163 1.69 -2.34 -15.84
CA ILE A 163 1.17 -3.66 -15.47
C ILE A 163 2.25 -4.76 -15.42
N GLY A 164 3.37 -4.56 -16.13
CA GLY A 164 4.45 -5.54 -16.23
C GLY A 164 4.22 -6.60 -17.31
N SER A 165 5.21 -7.47 -17.51
CA SER A 165 5.18 -8.52 -18.56
C SER A 165 4.17 -9.64 -18.29
N GLU A 166 3.97 -9.96 -17.02
CA GLU A 166 3.17 -11.11 -16.57
C GLU A 166 1.67 -10.84 -16.52
N SER A 167 1.27 -9.56 -16.60
CA SER A 167 -0.12 -9.15 -16.50
C SER A 167 -0.82 -9.13 -17.86
N ASP A 168 -2.15 -9.30 -17.83
CA ASP A 168 -3.02 -9.27 -19.00
C ASP A 168 -2.96 -7.90 -19.73
N PRO A 169 -2.48 -7.83 -20.99
CA PRO A 169 -2.43 -6.61 -21.78
C PRO A 169 -3.79 -6.01 -22.12
N ASP A 170 -4.87 -6.80 -22.09
CA ASP A 170 -6.23 -6.37 -22.44
C ASP A 170 -7.05 -5.93 -21.22
N LEU A 171 -6.44 -5.94 -20.03
CA LEU A 171 -7.05 -5.48 -18.79
C LEU A 171 -7.53 -4.03 -18.92
N LYS A 172 -8.80 -3.79 -18.55
CA LYS A 172 -9.39 -2.44 -18.54
C LYS A 172 -9.50 -1.92 -17.13
N LEU A 173 -8.77 -0.83 -16.86
CA LEU A 173 -8.89 -0.06 -15.62
C LEU A 173 -9.76 1.17 -15.87
N ASN A 174 -10.50 1.60 -14.84
CA ASN A 174 -11.14 2.90 -14.87
C ASN A 174 -10.09 4.03 -14.80
N ASP A 175 -10.44 5.22 -15.28
CA ASP A 175 -9.53 6.37 -15.39
C ASP A 175 -8.91 6.72 -14.03
N ASP A 176 -9.73 6.69 -12.98
CA ASP A 176 -9.34 6.93 -11.59
C ASP A 176 -8.24 5.96 -11.10
N SER A 177 -8.43 4.64 -11.23
CA SER A 177 -7.44 3.66 -10.78
C SER A 177 -6.20 3.66 -11.68
N TYR A 178 -6.36 3.91 -12.98
CA TYR A 178 -5.21 4.06 -13.89
C TYR A 178 -4.34 5.25 -13.50
N CYS A 179 -4.92 6.40 -13.13
CA CYS A 179 -4.16 7.53 -12.64
C CYS A 179 -3.44 7.24 -11.31
N VAL A 180 -4.07 6.49 -10.40
CA VAL A 180 -3.39 6.02 -9.17
C VAL A 180 -2.22 5.12 -9.53
N LEU A 181 -2.40 4.20 -10.48
CA LEU A 181 -1.34 3.32 -10.95
C LEU A 181 -0.17 4.09 -11.60
N GLU A 182 -0.46 5.09 -12.44
CA GLU A 182 0.55 6.00 -13.00
C GLU A 182 1.30 6.72 -11.88
N ARG A 183 0.60 7.24 -10.86
CA ARG A 183 1.25 7.94 -9.75
C ARG A 183 2.16 7.02 -8.95
N VAL A 184 1.71 5.81 -8.64
CA VAL A 184 2.53 4.78 -7.97
C VAL A 184 3.74 4.40 -8.85
N GLY A 185 3.55 4.28 -10.16
CA GLY A 185 4.63 3.96 -11.11
C GLY A 185 5.74 5.00 -11.15
N ARG A 186 5.41 6.29 -11.04
CA ARG A 186 6.40 7.38 -10.93
C ARG A 186 7.30 7.22 -9.71
N GLY A 187 6.80 6.62 -8.63
CA GLY A 187 7.51 6.34 -7.38
C GLY A 187 8.54 5.21 -7.48
N ARG A 188 8.50 4.37 -8.52
CA ARG A 188 9.46 3.26 -8.76
C ARG A 188 9.70 2.43 -7.48
N TRP A 189 10.94 2.26 -7.02
CA TRP A 189 11.32 1.50 -5.80
C TRP A 189 11.06 2.22 -4.48
N GLN A 190 10.69 3.50 -4.53
CA GLN A 190 10.27 4.27 -3.36
C GLN A 190 8.77 4.09 -3.07
N GLY A 191 7.98 3.78 -4.11
CA GLY A 191 6.53 3.65 -4.02
C GLY A 191 5.84 4.97 -3.65
N GLU A 192 4.55 4.88 -3.33
CA GLU A 192 3.76 6.01 -2.84
C GLU A 192 2.97 5.59 -1.59
N LEU A 193 2.89 6.49 -0.62
CA LEU A 193 2.11 6.26 0.60
C LEU A 193 0.63 6.56 0.34
N GLN A 194 -0.25 5.70 0.84
CA GLN A 194 -1.69 5.92 0.78
C GLN A 194 -2.08 7.26 1.41
N SER A 195 -1.41 7.68 2.49
CA SER A 195 -1.56 9.00 3.13
C SER A 195 -1.31 10.16 2.17
N ASP A 196 -0.24 10.07 1.38
CA ASP A 196 0.19 11.14 0.47
C ASP A 196 -0.72 11.20 -0.76
N LEU A 197 -1.18 10.03 -1.22
CA LEU A 197 -2.10 9.91 -2.35
C LEU A 197 -3.44 10.59 -2.08
N HIS A 198 -4.11 10.31 -0.94
CA HIS A 198 -5.40 10.93 -0.66
C HIS A 198 -5.27 12.37 -0.16
N GLY A 199 -4.28 12.66 0.70
CA GLY A 199 -4.13 13.96 1.35
C GLY A 199 -3.50 15.04 0.48
N CYS A 200 -2.52 14.69 -0.36
CA CYS A 200 -1.74 15.66 -1.13
C CYS A 200 -2.01 15.60 -2.63
N ALA A 201 -1.94 14.41 -3.24
CA ALA A 201 -1.96 14.26 -4.70
C ALA A 201 -3.39 14.35 -5.28
N PHE A 202 -4.26 13.41 -4.91
CA PHE A 202 -5.62 13.31 -5.46
C PHE A 202 -6.65 14.17 -4.72
N LYS A 203 -6.30 14.67 -3.51
CA LYS A 203 -7.19 15.48 -2.64
C LYS A 203 -8.60 14.88 -2.54
N THR A 204 -8.65 13.57 -2.39
CA THR A 204 -9.84 12.74 -2.44
C THR A 204 -10.05 12.09 -1.07
N ASP A 205 -11.25 11.64 -0.75
CA ASP A 205 -11.53 10.93 0.48
C ASP A 205 -10.83 9.56 0.53
N ALA A 206 -10.49 9.12 1.75
CA ALA A 206 -9.80 7.85 1.96
C ALA A 206 -10.62 6.63 1.46
N ARG A 207 -11.95 6.73 1.48
CA ARG A 207 -12.84 5.65 1.01
C ARG A 207 -12.77 5.51 -0.51
N LYS A 208 -12.87 6.58 -1.28
CA LYS A 208 -12.67 6.50 -2.75
C LYS A 208 -11.27 5.99 -3.10
N LEU A 209 -10.21 6.44 -2.41
CA LEU A 209 -8.86 5.90 -2.65
C LEU A 209 -8.77 4.40 -2.34
N HIS A 210 -9.41 3.93 -1.27
CA HIS A 210 -9.50 2.51 -0.96
C HIS A 210 -10.11 1.71 -2.12
N TYR A 211 -11.20 2.19 -2.74
CA TYR A 211 -11.82 1.53 -3.90
C TYR A 211 -10.91 1.52 -5.13
N MET A 212 -10.28 2.65 -5.45
CA MET A 212 -9.31 2.72 -6.55
C MET A 212 -8.17 1.72 -6.34
N ARG A 213 -7.63 1.66 -5.12
CA ARG A 213 -6.59 0.70 -4.71
C ARG A 213 -7.08 -0.76 -4.78
N LYS A 214 -8.29 -1.07 -4.29
CA LYS A 214 -8.84 -2.44 -4.26
C LYS A 214 -8.88 -3.05 -5.67
N SER A 215 -9.23 -2.26 -6.68
CA SER A 215 -9.14 -2.70 -8.07
C SER A 215 -7.72 -3.06 -8.51
N LEU A 216 -6.72 -2.24 -8.16
CA LEU A 216 -5.32 -2.49 -8.54
C LEU A 216 -4.73 -3.72 -7.84
N VAL A 217 -5.11 -3.95 -6.58
CA VAL A 217 -4.69 -5.13 -5.79
C VAL A 217 -5.32 -6.40 -6.35
N ARG A 218 -6.63 -6.38 -6.63
CA ARG A 218 -7.36 -7.52 -7.19
C ARG A 218 -6.77 -8.03 -8.50
N HIS A 219 -6.26 -7.12 -9.33
CA HIS A 219 -5.59 -7.46 -10.59
C HIS A 219 -4.09 -7.75 -10.44
N GLY A 220 -3.55 -7.75 -9.21
CA GLY A 220 -2.14 -8.02 -8.97
C GLY A 220 -1.22 -7.00 -9.66
N LEU A 221 -1.59 -5.72 -9.66
CA LEU A 221 -0.77 -4.66 -10.28
C LEU A 221 0.12 -3.96 -9.24
N VAL A 222 -0.34 -3.90 -7.99
CA VAL A 222 0.35 -3.25 -6.88
C VAL A 222 0.48 -4.20 -5.69
N THR A 223 1.56 -4.02 -4.94
CA THR A 223 1.78 -4.64 -3.64
C THR A 223 1.55 -3.65 -2.53
N MET A 224 1.09 -4.15 -1.38
CA MET A 224 0.83 -3.37 -0.18
C MET A 224 1.81 -3.75 0.93
N GLN A 225 2.41 -2.76 1.57
CA GLN A 225 3.26 -2.95 2.73
C GLN A 225 2.88 -1.96 3.83
N SER A 226 2.87 -2.43 5.09
CA SER A 226 2.65 -1.54 6.23
C SER A 226 3.84 -0.60 6.39
N HIS A 227 3.56 0.70 6.46
CA HIS A 227 4.57 1.73 6.66
C HIS A 227 4.25 2.59 7.87
N VAL A 228 5.24 2.88 8.70
CA VAL A 228 5.06 3.72 9.89
C VAL A 228 6.00 4.91 9.81
N THR A 229 5.42 6.10 9.84
CA THR A 229 6.15 7.35 9.84
C THR A 229 5.94 8.06 11.17
N ARG A 230 7.00 8.64 11.74
CA ARG A 230 6.87 9.47 12.96
C ARG A 230 6.63 10.92 12.56
N LEU A 231 5.59 11.54 13.11
CA LEU A 231 5.29 12.96 12.90
C LEU A 231 6.21 13.84 13.74
N LYS A 232 6.30 15.13 13.40
CA LYS A 232 7.04 16.15 14.19
C LYS A 232 6.53 16.26 15.64
N SER A 233 5.24 15.95 15.88
CA SER A 233 4.63 15.88 17.20
C SER A 233 5.08 14.66 18.02
N GLY A 234 5.88 13.76 17.45
CA GLY A 234 6.31 12.52 18.07
C GLY A 234 5.32 11.36 17.92
N GLN A 235 4.10 11.62 17.45
CA GLN A 235 3.09 10.59 17.18
C GLN A 235 3.48 9.71 15.99
N GLN A 236 3.10 8.43 16.04
CA GLN A 236 3.29 7.50 14.93
C GLN A 236 2.05 7.53 14.02
N GLN A 237 2.27 7.64 12.72
CA GLN A 237 1.26 7.54 11.68
C GLN A 237 1.45 6.23 10.92
N HIS A 238 0.40 5.41 10.91
CA HIS A 238 0.35 4.19 10.12
C HIS A 238 -0.21 4.51 8.74
N SER A 239 0.48 4.06 7.71
CA SER A 239 0.11 4.22 6.31
C SER A 239 0.43 2.93 5.56
N ILE A 240 -0.06 2.83 4.33
CA ILE A 240 0.22 1.70 3.45
C ILE A 240 1.09 2.20 2.32
N LEU A 241 2.25 1.57 2.14
CA LEU A 241 3.12 1.79 1.02
C LEU A 241 2.64 0.95 -0.16
N LEU A 242 2.35 1.64 -1.26
CA LEU A 242 1.97 1.05 -2.53
C LEU A 242 3.16 1.05 -3.47
N LEU A 243 3.48 -0.11 -4.03
CA LEU A 243 4.54 -0.30 -5.02
C LEU A 243 3.97 -1.06 -6.20
N LEU A 244 4.39 -0.73 -7.42
CA LEU A 244 4.12 -1.60 -8.57
C LEU A 244 4.75 -2.97 -8.33
N ASN A 245 4.08 -4.04 -8.76
CA ASN A 245 4.57 -5.41 -8.55
C ASN A 245 6.00 -5.63 -9.08
N ARG A 246 6.30 -5.07 -10.26
CA ARG A 246 7.64 -5.15 -10.87
C ARG A 246 8.75 -4.40 -10.10
N PHE A 247 8.38 -3.47 -9.23
CA PHE A 247 9.29 -2.70 -8.38
C PHE A 247 9.19 -3.09 -6.91
N HIS A 248 8.53 -4.20 -6.61
CA HIS A 248 8.34 -4.65 -5.25
C HIS A 248 9.70 -4.89 -4.57
N VAL A 249 9.93 -4.15 -3.49
CA VAL A 249 11.05 -4.36 -2.57
C VAL A 249 10.45 -4.58 -1.20
N ASN A 250 10.73 -5.72 -0.58
CA ASN A 250 10.20 -6.03 0.74
C ASN A 250 10.86 -5.14 1.81
N ARG A 251 10.13 -4.11 2.27
CA ARG A 251 10.55 -3.18 3.33
C ARG A 251 10.08 -3.73 4.68
N ARG A 252 10.86 -4.65 5.25
CA ARG A 252 10.58 -5.20 6.58
C ARG A 252 11.07 -4.25 7.67
N SER A 253 10.26 -4.08 8.72
CA SER A 253 10.72 -3.37 9.92
C SER A 253 11.80 -4.20 10.63
N LYS A 254 12.66 -3.53 11.40
CA LYS A 254 13.64 -4.20 12.27
C LYS A 254 12.95 -5.25 13.15
N TYR A 255 11.78 -4.92 13.70
CA TYR A 255 11.03 -5.84 14.55
C TYR A 255 10.49 -7.04 13.77
N ASP A 256 10.07 -6.90 12.51
CA ASP A 256 9.64 -8.05 11.71
C ASP A 256 10.78 -9.04 11.46
N ILE A 257 11.98 -8.54 11.14
CA ILE A 257 13.18 -9.38 11.00
C ILE A 257 13.51 -10.08 12.32
N LEU A 258 13.43 -9.36 13.45
CA LEU A 258 13.69 -9.95 14.77
C LEU A 258 12.64 -10.98 15.19
N MET A 259 11.37 -10.73 14.89
CA MET A 259 10.30 -11.69 15.17
C MET A 259 10.45 -12.96 14.35
N GLU A 260 10.86 -12.85 13.09
CA GLU A 260 11.20 -13.99 12.23
C GLU A 260 12.40 -14.77 12.79
N CYS A 261 13.48 -14.08 13.20
CA CYS A 261 14.63 -14.72 13.85
C CYS A 261 14.24 -15.47 15.13
N VAL A 262 13.43 -14.85 16.01
CA VAL A 262 12.94 -15.52 17.23
C VAL A 262 12.08 -16.73 16.90
N SER A 263 11.21 -16.63 15.89
CA SER A 263 10.39 -17.76 15.45
C SER A 263 11.27 -18.91 14.95
N ASN A 264 12.26 -18.62 14.10
CA ASN A 264 13.17 -19.64 13.55
C ASN A 264 14.01 -20.32 14.65
N ILE A 265 14.48 -19.56 15.63
CA ILE A 265 15.19 -20.10 16.80
C ILE A 265 14.29 -21.07 17.57
N LEU A 266 13.05 -20.68 17.85
CA LEU A 266 12.11 -21.51 18.59
C LEU A 266 11.71 -22.76 17.80
N GLU A 267 11.57 -22.69 16.47
CA GLU A 267 11.26 -23.85 15.62
C GLU A 267 12.38 -24.90 15.62
N GLN A 268 13.64 -24.47 15.69
CA GLN A 268 14.80 -25.36 15.70
C GLN A 268 14.99 -26.08 17.04
N LEU A 269 14.33 -25.61 18.11
CA LEU A 269 14.48 -26.17 19.44
C LEU A 269 13.46 -27.28 19.73
N PRO A 270 13.88 -28.37 20.42
CA PRO A 270 12.98 -29.47 20.74
C PRO A 270 11.83 -28.98 21.65
N GLY A 271 10.59 -29.26 21.24
CA GLY A 271 9.39 -28.81 21.95
C GLY A 271 8.92 -27.40 21.61
N GLN A 272 9.61 -26.69 20.72
CA GLN A 272 9.29 -25.32 20.29
C GLN A 272 9.24 -24.30 21.43
N PHE A 273 10.02 -24.52 22.49
CA PHE A 273 10.14 -23.57 23.59
C PHE A 273 11.59 -23.39 24.01
N ALA A 274 11.90 -22.20 24.55
CA ALA A 274 13.24 -21.84 25.01
C ALA A 274 13.18 -20.93 26.24
N THR A 275 14.22 -20.96 27.07
CA THR A 275 14.31 -20.01 28.19
C THR A 275 14.53 -18.59 27.66
N LEU A 276 14.04 -17.59 28.39
CA LEU A 276 14.28 -16.18 28.02
C LEU A 276 15.77 -15.83 27.97
N ILE A 277 16.62 -16.54 28.71
CA ILE A 277 18.06 -16.29 28.76
C ILE A 277 18.70 -16.80 27.46
N THR A 278 18.42 -18.04 27.06
CA THR A 278 18.93 -18.64 25.83
C THR A 278 18.53 -17.83 24.60
N VAL A 279 17.26 -17.38 24.52
CA VAL A 279 16.79 -16.55 23.39
C VAL A 279 17.49 -15.18 23.39
N LYS A 280 17.74 -14.58 24.56
CA LYS A 280 18.48 -13.31 24.65
C LYS A 280 19.95 -13.45 24.22
N GLU A 281 20.62 -14.51 24.67
CA GLU A 281 22.02 -14.80 24.33
C GLU A 281 22.20 -15.03 22.83
N GLN A 282 21.28 -15.76 22.20
CA GLN A 282 21.33 -16.02 20.75
C GLN A 282 21.00 -14.79 19.90
N LEU A 283 20.15 -13.88 20.40
CA LEU A 283 19.82 -12.64 19.67
C LEU A 283 20.93 -11.58 19.78
N ASN A 284 21.72 -11.57 20.85
CA ASN A 284 22.76 -10.57 21.14
C ASN A 284 22.25 -9.11 21.03
N LEU A 285 21.06 -8.83 21.55
CA LEU A 285 20.39 -7.51 21.49
C LEU A 285 20.22 -6.89 22.88
N ASN A 286 20.03 -5.56 22.90
CA ASN A 286 19.73 -4.81 24.12
C ASN A 286 18.40 -5.25 24.77
N GLU A 287 18.32 -5.23 26.11
CA GLU A 287 17.16 -5.71 26.87
C GLU A 287 15.84 -5.04 26.48
N GLY A 288 15.88 -3.74 26.18
CA GLY A 288 14.71 -2.97 25.77
C GLY A 288 14.11 -3.48 24.46
N THR A 289 14.96 -3.79 23.48
CA THR A 289 14.52 -4.32 22.18
C THR A 289 13.94 -5.73 22.32
N CYS A 290 14.58 -6.61 23.10
CA CYS A 290 14.07 -7.97 23.36
C CYS A 290 12.70 -7.94 24.04
N LYS A 291 12.51 -7.11 25.07
CA LYS A 291 11.21 -6.96 25.74
C LYS A 291 10.12 -6.53 24.76
N ARG A 292 10.44 -5.58 23.88
CA ARG A 292 9.50 -5.04 22.88
C ARG A 292 9.16 -6.07 21.80
N VAL A 293 10.14 -6.83 21.30
CA VAL A 293 9.92 -7.95 20.37
C VAL A 293 8.97 -8.98 20.99
N PHE A 294 9.24 -9.44 22.22
CA PHE A 294 8.37 -10.42 22.87
C PHE A 294 6.97 -9.86 23.15
N GLN A 295 6.84 -8.58 23.48
CA GLN A 295 5.54 -7.95 23.64
C GLN A 295 4.76 -7.93 22.32
N TYR A 296 5.41 -7.62 21.20
CA TYR A 296 4.79 -7.64 19.88
C TYR A 296 4.41 -9.04 19.42
N MET A 297 5.28 -10.04 19.60
CA MET A 297 4.97 -11.42 19.26
C MET A 297 3.84 -11.98 20.11
N ARG A 298 3.78 -11.63 21.41
CA ARG A 298 2.67 -12.01 22.30
C ARG A 298 1.36 -11.35 21.86
N SER A 299 1.40 -10.05 21.55
CA SER A 299 0.22 -9.31 21.06
C SER A 299 -0.29 -9.88 19.74
N SER A 300 0.61 -10.38 18.90
CA SER A 300 0.31 -11.04 17.63
C SER A 300 -0.02 -12.55 17.79
N LYS A 301 -0.15 -13.05 19.03
CA LYS A 301 -0.44 -14.46 19.37
C LYS A 301 0.54 -15.49 18.77
N LEU A 302 1.78 -15.09 18.49
CA LEU A 302 2.82 -15.97 17.96
C LEU A 302 3.53 -16.77 19.05
N ILE A 303 3.63 -16.19 20.24
CA ILE A 303 4.31 -16.79 21.39
C ILE A 303 3.45 -16.75 22.64
N GLU A 304 3.71 -17.69 23.54
CA GLU A 304 3.14 -17.73 24.88
C GLU A 304 4.26 -17.75 25.93
N PHE A 305 4.04 -17.05 27.03
CA PHE A 305 4.95 -17.10 28.17
C PHE A 305 4.53 -18.25 29.09
N CYS A 306 5.37 -19.28 29.18
CA CYS A 306 5.20 -20.37 30.12
C CYS A 306 6.20 -20.27 31.28
N GLN A 307 5.84 -20.81 32.44
CA GLN A 307 6.70 -20.88 33.61
C GLN A 307 6.92 -22.33 33.98
N ILE A 308 8.08 -22.85 33.59
CA ILE A 308 8.47 -24.25 33.76
C ILE A 308 9.43 -24.34 34.97
N PRO A 309 9.26 -25.31 35.89
CA PRO A 309 10.22 -25.55 36.97
C PRO A 309 11.62 -25.83 36.41
N LEU A 310 12.66 -25.28 37.04
CA LEU A 310 14.06 -25.46 36.59
C LEU A 310 14.44 -26.95 36.49
N GLU A 311 13.86 -27.76 37.37
CA GLU A 311 14.01 -29.23 37.46
C GLU A 311 13.59 -29.97 36.17
N GLU A 312 12.69 -29.40 35.36
CA GLU A 312 12.23 -29.98 34.10
C GLU A 312 13.07 -29.53 32.88
N LEU A 313 13.82 -28.43 33.03
CA LEU A 313 14.67 -27.85 31.97
C LEU A 313 16.10 -28.37 32.01
N ASP A 314 16.61 -28.64 33.22
CA ASP A 314 17.92 -29.22 33.44
C ASP A 314 17.84 -30.32 34.52
N PRO A 315 17.75 -31.60 34.12
CA PRO A 315 17.75 -32.73 35.05
C PRO A 315 19.02 -32.83 35.91
N SER A 316 20.09 -32.12 35.55
CA SER A 316 21.36 -32.12 36.27
C SER A 316 21.48 -31.01 37.34
N ALA A 317 20.59 -30.02 37.33
CA ALA A 317 20.64 -28.86 38.23
C ALA A 317 20.22 -29.17 39.69
N GLY A 318 19.65 -30.34 39.96
CA GLY A 318 19.14 -30.71 41.29
C GLY A 318 17.96 -29.84 41.77
N PRO A 319 17.37 -30.14 42.94
CA PRO A 319 16.21 -29.42 43.46
C PRO A 319 16.59 -27.99 43.90
N CYS A 320 16.38 -27.03 43.02
CA CYS A 320 16.54 -25.61 43.33
C CYS A 320 15.26 -25.06 43.97
N THR A 321 15.27 -24.94 45.30
CA THR A 321 14.21 -24.29 46.07
C THR A 321 14.58 -22.86 46.43
N THR A 322 13.63 -21.93 46.29
CA THR A 322 13.77 -20.57 46.82
C THR A 322 13.84 -20.59 48.36
N THR A 323 14.30 -19.49 48.99
CA THR A 323 14.36 -19.33 50.46
C THR A 323 13.00 -19.50 51.18
N LYS A 324 11.89 -19.58 50.43
CA LYS A 324 10.53 -19.85 50.93
C LYS A 324 10.01 -21.25 50.59
N GLY A 325 10.87 -22.17 50.13
CA GLY A 325 10.49 -23.56 49.83
C GLY A 325 9.70 -23.76 48.54
N THR A 326 9.57 -22.73 47.69
CA THR A 326 8.91 -22.85 46.38
C THR A 326 9.93 -23.22 45.29
N LYS A 327 9.61 -24.16 44.41
CA LYS A 327 10.44 -24.56 43.27
C LYS A 327 10.81 -23.35 42.40
N VAL A 328 12.07 -23.22 42.00
CA VAL A 328 12.52 -22.14 41.10
C VAL A 328 11.85 -22.33 39.74
N ARG A 329 11.06 -21.35 39.32
CA ARG A 329 10.35 -21.36 38.02
C ARG A 329 11.10 -20.49 37.02
N VAL A 330 11.43 -21.04 35.87
CA VAL A 330 12.07 -20.33 34.76
C VAL A 330 11.01 -19.86 33.78
N ARG A 331 11.08 -18.59 33.39
CA ARG A 331 10.24 -18.05 32.32
C ARG A 331 10.75 -18.52 30.97
N CYS A 332 9.91 -19.23 30.25
CA CYS A 332 10.16 -19.74 28.93
C CYS A 332 9.22 -19.09 27.92
N LEU A 333 9.69 -19.01 26.69
CA LEU A 333 8.94 -18.62 25.50
C LEU A 333 8.56 -19.90 24.77
N LYS A 334 7.28 -20.13 24.56
CA LYS A 334 6.78 -21.21 23.71
C LYS A 334 6.25 -20.61 22.42
N LEU A 335 6.65 -21.16 21.29
CA LEU A 335 6.07 -20.83 19.99
C LEU A 335 4.68 -21.45 19.90
N VAL A 336 3.69 -20.64 19.60
CA VAL A 336 2.30 -21.08 19.37
C VAL A 336 2.05 -21.19 17.88
N LYS A 337 2.47 -20.17 17.14
CA LYS A 337 2.37 -20.12 15.69
C LYS A 337 3.66 -19.55 15.12
N PRO A 338 4.24 -20.17 14.08
CA PRO A 338 5.42 -19.62 13.44
C PRO A 338 5.12 -18.27 12.80
N TYR A 339 6.12 -17.40 12.77
CA TYR A 339 6.01 -16.09 12.15
C TYR A 339 5.82 -16.28 10.64
N SER A 340 4.57 -16.15 10.19
CA SER A 340 4.29 -15.95 8.77
C SER A 340 4.54 -14.48 8.46
N LYS A 341 5.29 -14.22 7.38
CA LYS A 341 5.56 -12.87 6.88
C LYS A 341 4.25 -12.07 6.90
N LYS A 342 4.25 -10.92 7.56
CA LYS A 342 3.17 -9.93 7.44
C LYS A 342 3.14 -9.44 5.99
N GLY A 343 2.48 -10.18 5.11
CA GLY A 343 1.74 -9.52 4.04
C GLY A 343 0.70 -8.65 4.73
N VAL A 344 0.39 -7.50 4.13
CA VAL A 344 -0.95 -6.94 4.36
C VAL A 344 -1.87 -8.03 3.80
N THR A 345 -2.32 -8.96 4.65
CA THR A 345 -3.37 -9.87 4.25
C THR A 345 -4.53 -8.97 3.84
N ASP A 346 -5.21 -9.32 2.75
CA ASP A 346 -6.56 -8.83 2.46
C ASP A 346 -7.53 -9.29 3.58
N ASP A 347 -7.13 -9.30 4.86
CA ASP A 347 -8.01 -9.47 6.02
C ASP A 347 -8.80 -8.17 6.32
N ASP A 348 -8.73 -7.19 5.40
CA ASP A 348 -9.78 -6.19 5.21
C ASP A 348 -10.90 -6.72 4.27
N ASP A 349 -10.84 -7.98 3.81
CA ASP A 349 -12.02 -8.77 3.45
C ASP A 349 -12.70 -9.27 4.73
N TYR A 350 -12.95 -8.36 5.67
CA TYR A 350 -14.31 -8.30 6.14
C TYR A 350 -15.10 -7.82 4.94
N ASP A 351 -15.70 -8.78 4.24
CA ASP A 351 -17.08 -8.57 3.85
C ASP A 351 -17.76 -7.87 5.03
N GLU A 352 -18.00 -6.57 4.87
CA GLU A 352 -18.83 -5.78 5.80
C GLU A 352 -20.29 -6.33 5.82
N ASP A 353 -20.52 -7.43 5.10
CA ASP A 353 -21.72 -8.23 5.01
C ASP A 353 -21.53 -9.70 5.45
N GLU A 354 -20.69 -10.03 6.45
CA GLU A 354 -20.93 -11.21 7.31
C GLU A 354 -20.06 -11.19 8.60
N GLU A 355 -20.26 -10.18 9.46
CA GLU A 355 -19.79 -10.29 10.85
C GLU A 355 -20.64 -11.33 11.60
N ASP A 356 -20.08 -12.52 11.67
CA ASP A 356 -20.52 -13.61 12.53
C ASP A 356 -20.28 -13.25 14.00
N GLU A 357 -21.23 -12.51 14.59
CA GLU A 357 -21.31 -12.31 16.04
C GLU A 357 -21.52 -13.67 16.73
N THR A 358 -20.40 -14.25 17.13
CA THR A 358 -20.29 -15.34 18.09
C THR A 358 -21.20 -15.16 19.31
N GLY A 359 -22.29 -15.94 19.35
CA GLY A 359 -22.43 -16.97 20.39
C GLY A 359 -22.95 -16.63 21.78
N ALA A 360 -23.33 -15.39 22.13
CA ALA A 360 -23.75 -15.11 23.53
C ALA A 360 -25.22 -14.71 23.77
N ARG A 361 -26.02 -14.32 22.74
CA ARG A 361 -27.44 -13.90 22.94
C ARG A 361 -28.41 -14.27 21.81
N ARG A 362 -28.03 -15.13 20.85
CA ARG A 362 -28.87 -15.49 19.68
C ARG A 362 -30.10 -16.38 20.01
N GLY A 363 -30.21 -16.95 21.21
CA GLY A 363 -31.24 -17.95 21.54
C GLY A 363 -32.58 -17.44 22.10
N ALA A 364 -32.81 -16.13 22.21
CA ALA A 364 -33.96 -15.61 22.98
C ALA A 364 -35.24 -15.35 22.18
N PHE A 365 -35.21 -15.41 20.84
CA PHE A 365 -36.36 -15.08 20.01
C PHE A 365 -36.53 -16.16 18.94
N PRO A 366 -37.69 -16.82 18.81
CA PRO A 366 -37.97 -17.71 17.69
C PRO A 366 -38.26 -16.91 16.40
N PRO A 367 -37.84 -17.39 15.21
CA PRO A 367 -38.18 -16.73 13.95
C PRO A 367 -39.67 -16.90 13.63
N GLU A 368 -40.33 -15.82 13.19
CA GLU A 368 -41.72 -15.84 12.70
C GLU A 368 -41.70 -15.85 11.16
N SER A 369 -42.50 -16.73 10.55
CA SER A 369 -42.61 -16.78 9.08
C SER A 369 -43.27 -15.50 8.55
N ARG A 370 -42.64 -14.85 7.58
CA ARG A 370 -43.20 -13.66 6.91
C ARG A 370 -44.47 -14.01 6.15
N ILE A 371 -45.54 -13.28 6.41
CA ILE A 371 -46.81 -13.40 5.70
C ILE A 371 -46.76 -12.45 4.51
N MET A 372 -46.71 -12.97 3.28
CA MET A 372 -46.55 -12.16 2.07
C MET A 372 -47.76 -11.25 1.78
N GLU A 373 -48.94 -11.63 2.25
CA GLU A 373 -50.21 -10.90 2.04
C GLU A 373 -50.39 -9.68 2.97
N LYS A 374 -49.47 -9.47 3.92
CA LYS A 374 -49.49 -8.34 4.85
C LYS A 374 -48.27 -7.45 4.63
N ASP A 375 -48.43 -6.16 4.86
CA ASP A 375 -47.30 -5.24 4.77
C ASP A 375 -46.27 -5.52 5.88
N VAL A 376 -45.00 -5.27 5.56
CA VAL A 376 -43.85 -5.60 6.42
C VAL A 376 -43.85 -4.75 7.69
N LEU A 377 -44.36 -3.52 7.62
CA LEU A 377 -44.37 -2.58 8.74
C LEU A 377 -45.41 -2.96 9.79
N SER A 378 -46.62 -3.37 9.39
CA SER A 378 -47.66 -3.90 10.27
C SER A 378 -47.23 -5.19 10.95
N GLN A 379 -46.53 -6.08 10.24
CA GLN A 379 -45.95 -7.29 10.83
C GLN A 379 -44.89 -6.94 11.88
N ALA A 380 -43.98 -6.01 11.58
CA ALA A 380 -43.01 -5.50 12.54
C ALA A 380 -43.69 -4.86 13.77
N TYR A 381 -44.78 -4.12 13.57
CA TYR A 381 -45.55 -3.48 14.63
C TYR A 381 -46.25 -4.50 15.54
N HIS A 382 -46.86 -5.55 14.97
CA HIS A 382 -47.46 -6.65 15.74
C HIS A 382 -46.43 -7.42 16.57
N ILE A 383 -45.23 -7.64 16.02
CA ILE A 383 -44.12 -8.27 16.76
C ILE A 383 -43.73 -7.42 17.97
N VAL A 384 -43.60 -6.11 17.81
CA VAL A 384 -43.30 -5.18 18.92
C VAL A 384 -44.42 -5.19 19.96
N LEU A 385 -45.69 -5.15 19.53
CA LEU A 385 -46.85 -5.23 20.43
C LEU A 385 -46.90 -6.54 21.22
N SER A 386 -46.56 -7.67 20.58
CA SER A 386 -46.56 -8.99 21.21
C SER A 386 -45.55 -9.12 22.37
N CYS A 387 -44.50 -8.30 22.37
CA CYS A 387 -43.46 -8.27 23.40
C CYS A 387 -43.86 -7.44 24.63
N GLY A 388 -45.01 -6.77 24.61
CA GLY A 388 -45.56 -6.03 25.75
C GLY A 388 -44.61 -4.94 26.28
N THR A 389 -44.60 -4.75 27.60
CA THR A 389 -43.82 -3.70 28.29
C THR A 389 -42.31 -3.95 28.32
N LYS A 390 -41.84 -5.16 27.97
CA LYS A 390 -40.41 -5.48 27.90
C LYS A 390 -39.75 -4.98 26.62
N GLY A 391 -40.55 -4.63 25.60
CA GLY A 391 -40.06 -4.22 24.29
C GLY A 391 -39.26 -5.31 23.58
N ILE A 392 -38.69 -4.97 22.43
CA ILE A 392 -37.80 -5.85 21.67
C ILE A 392 -36.60 -5.03 21.19
N PRO A 393 -35.35 -5.52 21.35
CA PRO A 393 -34.19 -4.83 20.79
C PRO A 393 -34.27 -4.84 19.26
N LYS A 394 -33.70 -3.82 18.62
CA LYS A 394 -33.65 -3.71 17.14
C LYS A 394 -33.12 -4.99 16.46
N SER A 395 -32.06 -5.58 17.02
CA SER A 395 -31.50 -6.85 16.52
C SER A 395 -32.50 -8.02 16.64
N GLY A 396 -33.40 -8.00 17.62
CA GLY A 396 -34.46 -8.98 17.79
C GLY A 396 -35.56 -8.89 16.72
N ILE A 397 -35.89 -7.68 16.24
CA ILE A 397 -36.83 -7.50 15.11
C ILE A 397 -36.23 -8.08 13.83
N GLY A 398 -34.95 -7.80 13.57
CA GLY A 398 -34.23 -8.34 12.42
C GLY A 398 -34.25 -9.87 12.40
N TYR A 399 -34.00 -10.48 13.57
CA TYR A 399 -34.02 -11.93 13.72
C TYR A 399 -35.43 -12.52 13.54
N ARG A 400 -36.46 -11.96 14.20
CA ARG A 400 -37.82 -12.50 14.12
C ARG A 400 -38.40 -12.43 12.72
N MET A 401 -38.06 -11.39 11.96
CA MET A 401 -38.58 -11.19 10.60
C MET A 401 -37.67 -11.73 9.50
N ASN A 402 -36.49 -12.27 9.86
CA ASN A 402 -35.47 -12.71 8.93
C ASN A 402 -35.08 -11.63 7.89
N VAL A 403 -34.83 -10.40 8.37
CA VAL A 403 -34.49 -9.22 7.54
C VAL A 403 -33.10 -8.69 7.89
N GLY A 404 -32.43 -8.10 6.89
CA GLY A 404 -31.06 -7.60 7.04
C GLY A 404 -30.92 -6.42 8.00
N LYS A 405 -29.69 -6.09 8.41
CA LYS A 405 -29.39 -4.97 9.34
C LYS A 405 -29.94 -3.62 8.86
N LEU A 406 -29.92 -3.38 7.54
CA LEU A 406 -30.40 -2.13 6.93
C LEU A 406 -31.94 -2.03 7.00
N GLU A 407 -32.63 -3.11 6.64
CA GLU A 407 -34.10 -3.20 6.69
C GLU A 407 -34.61 -3.15 8.13
N SER A 408 -33.97 -3.85 9.06
CA SER A 408 -34.23 -3.76 10.50
C SER A 408 -34.10 -2.31 11.02
N ARG A 409 -33.11 -1.55 10.52
CA ARG A 409 -32.95 -0.13 10.85
C ARG A 409 -34.12 0.71 10.34
N MET A 410 -34.53 0.51 9.10
CA MET A 410 -35.67 1.23 8.52
C MET A 410 -36.97 0.92 9.27
N LEU A 411 -37.24 -0.35 9.57
CA LEU A 411 -38.42 -0.76 10.33
C LEU A 411 -38.45 -0.15 11.74
N SER A 412 -37.29 -0.08 12.42
CA SER A 412 -37.20 0.55 13.75
C SER A 412 -37.35 2.08 13.72
N LEU A 413 -37.02 2.73 12.60
CA LEU A 413 -37.13 4.20 12.44
C LEU A 413 -38.54 4.65 12.07
N LEU A 414 -39.27 3.81 11.33
CA LEU A 414 -40.63 4.09 10.85
C LEU A 414 -41.71 3.79 11.90
N GLN A 415 -41.35 3.17 13.02
CA GLN A 415 -42.27 2.91 14.12
C GLN A 415 -42.46 4.17 14.99
N PRO A 416 -43.70 4.51 15.41
CA PRO A 416 -43.94 5.63 16.31
C PRO A 416 -43.18 5.42 17.62
N ARG A 417 -42.29 6.35 17.98
CA ARG A 417 -41.64 6.33 19.29
C ARG A 417 -42.74 6.54 20.33
N ARG A 418 -42.96 5.57 21.23
CA ARG A 418 -43.72 5.83 22.46
C ARG A 418 -42.95 6.89 23.23
N ALA A 419 -43.56 8.06 23.37
CA ALA A 419 -43.15 9.04 24.37
C ALA A 419 -43.65 8.50 25.72
N GLU A 420 -42.73 8.00 26.52
CA GLU A 420 -42.83 7.99 27.98
C GLU A 420 -41.55 8.58 28.54
#